data_AF-A0A2G1DLV2-F1
#
_entry.id   AF-A0A2G1DLV2-F1
#
_cell.length_a   1.000
_cell.length_b   1.000
_cell.length_c   1.000
_cell.angle_alpha   90.00
_cell.angle_beta   90.00
_cell.angle_gamma   90.00
#
_symmetry.space_group_name_H-M   'P 1'
#
loop_
_entity.id
_entity.type
_entity.pdbx_description
1 polymer ?
#
loop_
_entity_poly.entity_id
_entity_poly.type
_entity_poly.pdbx_seq_one_letter_code
_entity_poly.pdbx_strand_id
1 'polypeptide(L)'
;MDINAIDIYKMTEERERKLWENAIFIFDSSALLDLYYLPKKTREKVYNEVFEKIPDRFWIPAHVQFEYLKNREKIIKKPIAEKFIPLEDEVKRTTVKVKDVLKLVNSIIDKTKKDDKHPYIEQTKISLFAEEVNKFIKKSENFEKDFLEQIDSAKNDVLSVENNDDILQAIEKYFKTGPEFTFDQILQITREGKHRYEYKIPPGYGDFYKKEKKGIQIFGDLIIWKQIIEYSKEKNLPIIFITNDISKDDDWCYLDNNKKIISPREELIKEIYDAANVEFWIYTQPDFLYKANKYLQSTIEEVSIQNALSMLTQRNMKQHFLRYRCLQCNRINTVYKNNLDLDFECVASDDRNMGSENQYEAREYFECDCGNEVEAIFTVWEYPIGMHNYDSIELYGGDLIDSFDFTVNFFSEEEREEVECDICGSEFEKDRMIFIEEIGYICPFHEINPENKHHND
;
A
#
# COMPACT_ATOMS: atom_id res chain seq x y z
N MET A 1 -40.50 10.68 -17.36
CA MET A 1 -39.25 10.34 -16.64
C MET A 1 -39.05 8.86 -16.84
N ASP A 2 -37.97 8.46 -17.50
CA ASP A 2 -37.66 7.06 -17.73
C ASP A 2 -36.70 6.61 -16.62
N ILE A 3 -37.17 5.71 -15.74
CA ILE A 3 -36.38 5.22 -14.60
C ILE A 3 -35.23 4.33 -15.08
N ASN A 4 -35.36 3.71 -16.25
CA ASN A 4 -34.35 2.83 -16.82
C ASN A 4 -33.10 3.59 -17.29
N ALA A 5 -33.17 4.92 -17.37
CA ALA A 5 -32.02 5.77 -17.72
C ALA A 5 -30.84 5.63 -16.73
N ILE A 6 -31.07 5.13 -15.51
CA ILE A 6 -30.02 4.89 -14.53
C ILE A 6 -29.43 3.47 -14.59
N ASP A 7 -30.01 2.56 -15.37
CA ASP A 7 -29.64 1.15 -15.35
C ASP A 7 -28.20 0.93 -15.79
N ILE A 8 -27.69 1.75 -16.73
CA ILE A 8 -26.32 1.69 -17.20
C ILE A 8 -25.28 1.96 -16.09
N TYR A 9 -25.67 2.61 -15.00
CA TYR A 9 -24.78 2.93 -13.86
C TYR A 9 -24.83 1.89 -12.74
N LYS A 10 -25.71 0.87 -12.81
CA LYS A 10 -25.89 -0.12 -11.74
C LYS A 10 -25.44 -1.51 -12.17
N MET A 11 -24.68 -2.19 -11.32
CA MET A 11 -24.32 -3.58 -11.53
C MET A 11 -25.32 -4.54 -10.86
N THR A 12 -25.85 -5.48 -11.64
CA THR A 12 -26.63 -6.62 -11.14
C THR A 12 -25.89 -7.92 -11.43
N GLU A 13 -26.20 -9.02 -10.74
CA GLU A 13 -25.54 -10.30 -11.01
C GLU A 13 -25.75 -10.80 -12.45
N GLU A 14 -26.95 -10.59 -13.00
CA GLU A 14 -27.23 -10.97 -14.39
C GLU A 14 -26.38 -10.15 -15.36
N ARG A 15 -26.25 -8.84 -15.10
CA ARG A 15 -25.43 -7.94 -15.91
C ARG A 15 -23.95 -8.30 -15.81
N GLU A 16 -23.47 -8.56 -14.60
CA GLU A 16 -22.09 -8.99 -14.36
C GLU A 16 -21.78 -10.29 -15.12
N ARG A 17 -22.70 -11.28 -15.10
CA ARG A 17 -22.56 -12.51 -15.87
C ARG A 17 -22.45 -12.23 -17.37
N LYS A 18 -23.31 -11.38 -17.93
CA LYS A 18 -23.27 -11.00 -19.37
C LYS A 18 -21.98 -10.28 -19.74
N LEU A 19 -21.45 -9.44 -18.85
CA LEU A 19 -20.14 -8.81 -19.03
C LEU A 19 -19.04 -9.88 -19.06
N TRP A 20 -19.02 -10.80 -18.12
CA TRP A 20 -18.03 -11.88 -18.11
C TRP A 20 -18.12 -12.81 -19.32
N GLU A 21 -19.29 -12.96 -19.95
CA GLU A 21 -19.46 -13.73 -21.18
C GLU A 21 -18.89 -13.03 -22.43
N ASN A 22 -18.97 -11.69 -22.51
CA ASN A 22 -18.75 -10.96 -23.77
C ASN A 22 -17.68 -9.86 -23.73
N ALA A 23 -17.30 -9.37 -22.55
CA ALA A 23 -16.47 -8.17 -22.43
C ALA A 23 -15.02 -8.38 -22.89
N ILE A 24 -14.40 -7.34 -23.43
CA ILE A 24 -12.95 -7.27 -23.55
C ILE A 24 -12.38 -6.82 -22.21
N PHE A 25 -11.38 -7.55 -21.73
CA PHE A 25 -10.63 -7.23 -20.52
C PHE A 25 -9.42 -6.38 -20.89
N ILE A 26 -9.38 -5.19 -20.31
CA ILE A 26 -8.32 -4.21 -20.54
C ILE A 26 -7.56 -4.01 -19.23
N PHE A 27 -6.29 -4.39 -19.20
CA PHE A 27 -5.47 -4.16 -18.03
C PHE A 27 -4.77 -2.82 -18.11
N ASP A 28 -4.69 -2.13 -16.98
CA ASP A 28 -3.79 -1.01 -16.77
C ASP A 28 -2.34 -1.48 -16.53
N SER A 29 -1.38 -0.57 -16.68
CA SER A 29 0.03 -0.84 -16.41
C SER A 29 0.24 -1.25 -14.94
N SER A 30 -0.47 -0.63 -14.00
CA SER A 30 -0.41 -0.97 -12.57
C SER A 30 -0.79 -2.43 -12.29
N ALA A 31 -1.91 -2.89 -12.85
CA ALA A 31 -2.41 -4.25 -12.67
C ALA A 31 -1.51 -5.31 -13.33
N LEU A 32 -0.91 -5.00 -14.48
CA LEU A 32 0.07 -5.89 -15.12
C LEU A 32 1.37 -5.98 -14.31
N LEU A 33 1.88 -4.85 -13.83
CA LEU A 33 3.10 -4.80 -13.02
C LEU A 33 2.94 -5.53 -11.68
N ASP A 34 1.73 -5.59 -11.14
CA ASP A 34 1.48 -6.30 -9.88
C ASP A 34 1.51 -7.83 -10.00
N LEU A 35 1.45 -8.37 -11.22
CA LEU A 35 1.72 -9.80 -11.45
C LEU A 35 3.12 -10.20 -10.96
N TYR A 36 4.11 -9.29 -10.97
CA TYR A 36 5.47 -9.57 -10.47
C TYR A 36 5.53 -9.85 -8.97
N TYR A 37 4.52 -9.43 -8.21
CA TYR A 37 4.43 -9.70 -6.77
C TYR A 37 3.74 -11.02 -6.46
N LEU A 38 3.11 -11.67 -7.45
CA LEU A 38 2.49 -12.97 -7.26
C LEU A 38 3.53 -14.09 -7.33
N PRO A 39 3.41 -15.14 -6.47
CA PRO A 39 4.22 -16.34 -6.59
C PRO A 39 4.10 -16.96 -7.98
N LYS A 40 5.21 -17.55 -8.49
CA LYS A 40 5.25 -18.16 -9.82
C LYS A 40 4.12 -19.17 -10.07
N LYS A 41 3.83 -20.03 -9.09
CA LYS A 41 2.72 -21.00 -9.17
C LYS A 41 1.36 -20.33 -9.37
N THR A 42 1.13 -19.19 -8.72
CA THR A 42 -0.10 -18.41 -8.88
C THR A 42 -0.17 -17.79 -10.26
N ARG A 43 0.95 -17.28 -10.78
CA ARG A 43 1.03 -16.74 -12.16
C ARG A 43 0.71 -17.80 -13.21
N GLU A 44 1.31 -18.99 -13.08
CA GLU A 44 1.03 -20.14 -13.96
C GLU A 44 -0.46 -20.52 -13.96
N LYS A 45 -1.12 -20.51 -12.78
CA LYS A 45 -2.58 -20.70 -12.69
C LYS A 45 -3.34 -19.59 -13.40
N VAL A 46 -2.96 -18.32 -13.25
CA VAL A 46 -3.59 -17.20 -13.97
C VAL A 46 -3.49 -17.41 -15.48
N TYR A 47 -2.33 -17.83 -15.98
CA TYR A 47 -2.15 -18.07 -17.42
C TYR A 47 -3.05 -19.20 -17.91
N ASN A 48 -3.00 -20.37 -17.27
CA ASN A 48 -3.66 -21.58 -17.73
C ASN A 48 -5.16 -21.60 -17.46
N GLU A 49 -5.60 -20.96 -16.37
CA GLU A 49 -6.98 -21.04 -15.91
C GLU A 49 -7.77 -19.77 -16.16
N VAL A 50 -7.14 -18.67 -16.56
CA VAL A 50 -7.82 -17.41 -16.88
C VAL A 50 -7.50 -16.99 -18.30
N PHE A 51 -6.23 -16.76 -18.63
CA PHE A 51 -5.87 -16.23 -19.94
C PHE A 51 -6.17 -17.21 -21.08
N GLU A 52 -5.88 -18.51 -20.89
CA GLU A 52 -6.19 -19.55 -21.89
C GLU A 52 -7.69 -19.83 -22.04
N LYS A 53 -8.52 -19.60 -21.01
CA LYS A 53 -9.97 -19.91 -21.05
C LYS A 53 -10.79 -18.88 -21.82
N ILE A 54 -10.31 -17.65 -21.93
CA ILE A 54 -10.98 -16.56 -22.65
C ILE A 54 -10.02 -15.92 -23.67
N PRO A 55 -9.58 -16.69 -24.69
CA PRO A 55 -8.64 -16.20 -25.68
C PRO A 55 -9.24 -15.04 -26.49
N ASP A 56 -8.38 -14.20 -27.04
CA ASP A 56 -8.74 -13.04 -27.87
C ASP A 56 -9.54 -11.92 -27.15
N ARG A 57 -9.82 -12.07 -25.86
CA ARG A 57 -10.56 -11.09 -25.05
C ARG A 57 -9.68 -10.19 -24.20
N PHE A 58 -8.36 -10.30 -24.31
CA PHE A 58 -7.43 -9.40 -23.63
C PHE A 58 -6.83 -8.40 -24.61
N TRP A 59 -6.95 -7.13 -24.26
CA TRP A 59 -6.42 -6.04 -25.07
C TRP A 59 -5.81 -4.96 -24.18
N ILE A 60 -4.73 -4.32 -24.62
CA ILE A 60 -4.13 -3.20 -23.90
C ILE A 60 -3.93 -1.98 -24.82
N PRO A 61 -4.16 -0.77 -24.30
CA PRO A 61 -3.76 0.46 -24.96
C PRO A 61 -2.24 0.48 -25.21
N ALA A 62 -1.81 1.12 -26.31
CA ALA A 62 -0.38 1.27 -26.57
C ALA A 62 0.33 2.07 -25.47
N HIS A 63 -0.37 3.03 -24.84
CA HIS A 63 0.19 3.75 -23.70
C HIS A 63 0.44 2.85 -22.48
N VAL A 64 -0.45 1.90 -22.20
CA VAL A 64 -0.24 0.88 -21.15
C VAL A 64 0.98 0.03 -21.47
N GLN A 65 1.13 -0.42 -22.72
CA GLN A 65 2.31 -1.19 -23.13
C GLN A 65 3.60 -0.38 -22.90
N PHE A 66 3.61 0.90 -23.29
CA PHE A 66 4.75 1.78 -23.07
C PHE A 66 5.09 1.92 -21.57
N GLU A 67 4.11 2.19 -20.72
CA GLU A 67 4.32 2.33 -19.28
C GLU A 67 4.79 1.04 -18.64
N TYR A 68 4.21 -0.09 -19.02
CA TYR A 68 4.62 -1.41 -18.56
C TYR A 68 6.09 -1.67 -18.92
N LEU A 69 6.46 -1.55 -20.21
CA LEU A 69 7.82 -1.83 -20.68
C LEU A 69 8.86 -0.91 -20.02
N LYS A 70 8.50 0.36 -19.81
CA LYS A 70 9.35 1.36 -19.15
C LYS A 70 9.59 1.04 -17.67
N ASN A 71 8.59 0.52 -16.97
CA ASN A 71 8.63 0.36 -15.52
C ASN A 71 8.98 -1.09 -15.07
N ARG A 72 8.80 -2.11 -15.94
CA ARG A 72 8.92 -3.53 -15.56
C ARG A 72 10.22 -3.87 -14.84
N GLU A 73 11.37 -3.42 -15.37
CA GLU A 73 12.70 -3.74 -14.84
C GLU A 73 12.89 -3.19 -13.42
N LYS A 74 12.29 -2.03 -13.13
CA LYS A 74 12.27 -1.46 -11.79
C LYS A 74 11.36 -2.25 -10.85
N ILE A 75 10.20 -2.69 -11.32
CA ILE A 75 9.20 -3.38 -10.49
C ILE A 75 9.63 -4.81 -10.15
N ILE A 76 10.31 -5.53 -11.06
CA ILE A 76 10.80 -6.91 -10.82
C ILE A 76 11.60 -7.01 -9.51
N LYS A 77 12.39 -5.98 -9.17
CA LYS A 77 13.23 -5.95 -7.97
C LYS A 77 12.50 -5.50 -6.70
N LYS A 78 11.34 -4.86 -6.82
CA LYS A 78 10.63 -4.30 -5.66
C LYS A 78 10.18 -5.34 -4.63
N PRO A 79 9.67 -6.53 -4.99
CA PRO A 79 9.33 -7.55 -4.00
C PRO A 79 10.49 -7.87 -3.04
N ILE A 80 11.74 -7.86 -3.55
CA ILE A 80 12.94 -8.07 -2.74
C ILE A 80 13.07 -7.00 -1.67
N ALA A 81 13.04 -5.74 -2.09
CA ALA A 81 13.20 -4.60 -1.19
C ALA A 81 12.01 -4.42 -0.22
N GLU A 82 10.78 -4.60 -0.69
CA GLU A 82 9.56 -4.29 0.06
C GLU A 82 9.07 -5.45 0.95
N LYS A 83 9.47 -6.70 0.67
CA LYS A 83 8.95 -7.88 1.39
C LYS A 83 10.06 -8.74 1.98
N PHE A 84 11.11 -9.05 1.22
CA PHE A 84 12.13 -9.99 1.67
C PHE A 84 13.17 -9.37 2.60
N ILE A 85 13.62 -8.13 2.35
CA ILE A 85 14.59 -7.44 3.22
C ILE A 85 14.00 -7.19 4.64
N PRO A 86 12.78 -6.63 4.80
CA PRO A 86 12.21 -6.40 6.13
C PRO A 86 12.07 -7.70 6.94
N LEU A 87 11.67 -8.78 6.28
CA LEU A 87 11.53 -10.10 6.89
C LEU A 87 12.89 -10.70 7.30
N GLU A 88 13.92 -10.53 6.47
CA GLU A 88 15.29 -10.92 6.81
C GLU A 88 15.79 -10.17 8.06
N ASP A 89 15.55 -8.86 8.12
CA ASP A 89 15.96 -8.06 9.27
C ASP A 89 15.17 -8.43 10.54
N GLU A 90 13.88 -8.73 10.42
CA GLU A 90 13.05 -9.20 11.53
C GLU A 90 13.55 -10.52 12.11
N VAL A 91 13.94 -11.47 11.25
CA VAL A 91 14.49 -12.76 11.67
C VAL A 91 15.83 -12.57 12.38
N LYS A 92 16.72 -11.73 11.83
CA LYS A 92 18.00 -11.38 12.47
C LYS A 92 17.81 -10.69 13.82
N ARG A 93 16.93 -9.68 13.90
CA ARG A 93 16.58 -8.99 15.16
C ARG A 93 16.05 -9.97 16.20
N THR A 94 15.20 -10.90 15.78
CA THR A 94 14.66 -11.96 16.66
C THR A 94 15.79 -12.78 17.31
N THR A 95 16.76 -13.26 16.52
CA THR A 95 17.87 -14.03 17.09
C THR A 95 18.76 -13.19 18.00
N VAL A 96 18.98 -11.91 17.70
CA VAL A 96 19.71 -10.98 18.58
C VAL A 96 19.00 -10.85 19.93
N LYS A 97 17.69 -10.59 19.95
CA LYS A 97 16.89 -10.51 21.19
C LYS A 97 16.95 -11.82 21.99
N VAL A 98 16.93 -12.98 21.32
CA VAL A 98 17.10 -14.28 21.97
C VAL A 98 18.48 -14.43 22.62
N LYS A 99 19.54 -13.86 22.02
CA LYS A 99 20.89 -13.84 22.63
C LYS A 99 20.97 -12.94 23.86
N ASP A 100 20.18 -11.88 23.95
CA ASP A 100 20.15 -11.00 25.12
C ASP A 100 19.60 -11.69 26.37
N VAL A 101 18.73 -12.69 26.20
CA VAL A 101 18.29 -13.56 27.30
C VAL A 101 19.50 -14.22 27.99
N LEU A 102 20.52 -14.63 27.24
CA LEU A 102 21.74 -15.20 27.83
C LEU A 102 22.52 -14.17 28.65
N LYS A 103 22.57 -12.91 28.20
CA LYS A 103 23.22 -11.82 28.95
C LYS A 103 22.52 -11.60 30.29
N LEU A 104 21.19 -11.60 30.30
CA LEU A 104 20.39 -11.47 31.53
C LEU A 104 20.63 -12.64 32.48
N VAL A 105 20.64 -13.87 31.97
CA VAL A 105 20.92 -15.08 32.76
C VAL A 105 22.34 -15.07 33.33
N ASN A 106 23.34 -14.72 32.53
CA ASN A 106 24.72 -14.59 32.99
C ASN A 106 24.87 -13.50 34.05
N SER A 107 24.16 -12.37 33.92
CA SER A 107 24.13 -11.32 34.95
C SER A 107 23.60 -11.82 36.30
N ILE A 108 22.56 -12.68 36.29
CA ILE A 108 22.05 -13.33 37.50
C ILE A 108 23.10 -14.26 38.09
N ILE A 109 23.77 -15.08 37.27
CA ILE A 109 24.85 -15.98 37.71
C ILE A 109 25.98 -15.18 38.36
N ASP A 110 26.45 -14.11 37.72
CA ASP A 110 27.58 -13.31 38.21
C ASP A 110 27.26 -12.57 39.51
N LYS A 111 26.02 -12.08 39.67
CA LYS A 111 25.56 -11.44 40.91
C LYS A 111 25.44 -12.44 42.06
N THR A 112 25.07 -13.68 41.77
CA THR A 112 24.79 -14.71 42.79
C THR A 112 25.99 -15.62 43.09
N LYS A 113 27.05 -15.61 42.25
CA LYS A 113 28.31 -16.33 42.47
C LYS A 113 29.22 -15.72 43.55
N LYS A 114 29.09 -14.43 43.86
CA LYS A 114 29.91 -13.77 44.87
C LYS A 114 29.37 -14.09 46.27
N ASP A 115 30.10 -14.95 47.00
CA ASP A 115 29.80 -15.37 48.38
C ASP A 115 29.60 -14.19 49.34
N ASP A 116 30.19 -13.05 49.02
CA ASP A 116 30.16 -11.80 49.77
C ASP A 116 28.86 -10.99 49.61
N LYS A 117 27.97 -11.33 48.66
CA LYS A 117 26.66 -10.64 48.48
C LYS A 117 25.44 -11.53 48.73
N HIS A 118 25.47 -12.80 48.33
CA HIS A 118 24.33 -13.71 48.46
C HIS A 118 24.75 -15.14 48.86
N PRO A 119 25.19 -15.37 50.12
CA PRO A 119 25.83 -16.63 50.55
C PRO A 119 24.91 -17.87 50.56
N TYR A 120 23.61 -17.70 50.37
CA TYR A 120 22.60 -18.77 50.52
C TYR A 120 21.89 -19.14 49.21
N ILE A 121 22.30 -18.59 48.07
CA ILE A 121 21.68 -18.90 46.76
C ILE A 121 22.39 -20.08 46.11
N GLU A 122 21.65 -21.17 45.94
CA GLU A 122 22.12 -22.39 45.28
C GLU A 122 22.29 -22.18 43.76
N GLN A 123 23.49 -22.42 43.23
CA GLN A 123 23.83 -22.19 41.82
C GLN A 123 23.34 -23.28 40.85
N THR A 124 22.96 -24.46 41.36
CA THR A 124 22.66 -25.65 40.55
C THR A 124 21.49 -25.42 39.61
N LYS A 125 20.39 -24.83 40.10
CA LYS A 125 19.19 -24.54 39.29
C LYS A 125 19.42 -23.45 38.25
N ILE A 126 20.21 -22.42 38.59
CA ILE A 126 20.54 -21.31 37.69
C ILE A 126 21.43 -21.82 36.55
N SER A 127 22.40 -22.68 36.88
CA SER A 127 23.29 -23.29 35.88
C SER A 127 22.51 -24.21 34.91
N LEU A 128 21.57 -25.02 35.42
CA LEU A 128 20.68 -25.83 34.58
C LEU A 128 19.82 -24.96 33.65
N PHE A 129 19.27 -23.85 34.14
CA PHE A 129 18.51 -22.93 33.30
C PHE A 129 19.39 -22.28 32.22
N ALA A 130 20.62 -21.88 32.55
CA ALA A 130 21.57 -21.34 31.58
C ALA A 130 21.95 -22.35 30.49
N GLU A 131 22.07 -23.63 30.81
CA GLU A 131 22.27 -24.68 29.80
C GLU A 131 21.07 -24.80 28.85
N GLU A 132 19.84 -24.75 29.37
CA GLU A 132 18.62 -24.79 28.54
C GLU A 132 18.50 -23.55 27.65
N VAL A 133 18.82 -22.36 28.17
CA VAL A 133 18.88 -21.12 27.36
C VAL A 133 19.94 -21.23 26.27
N ASN A 134 21.13 -21.75 26.57
CA ASN A 134 22.16 -21.99 25.55
C ASN A 134 21.71 -22.98 24.47
N LYS A 135 20.98 -24.04 24.84
CA LYS A 135 20.39 -24.97 23.85
C LYS A 135 19.34 -24.28 22.99
N PHE A 136 18.50 -23.43 23.59
CA PHE A 136 17.48 -22.66 22.86
C PHE A 136 18.12 -21.67 21.87
N ILE A 137 19.18 -20.97 22.27
CA ILE A 137 19.93 -20.06 21.38
C ILE A 137 20.48 -20.80 20.17
N LYS A 138 21.10 -21.96 20.36
CA LYS A 138 21.59 -22.78 19.23
C LYS A 138 20.47 -23.18 18.28
N LYS A 139 19.27 -23.48 18.80
CA LYS A 139 18.10 -23.75 17.96
C LYS A 139 17.64 -22.50 17.20
N SER A 140 17.68 -21.33 17.84
CA SER A 140 17.37 -20.04 17.20
C SER A 140 18.34 -19.71 16.07
N GLU A 141 19.65 -19.93 16.29
CA GLU A 141 20.69 -19.72 15.26
C GLU A 141 20.52 -20.66 14.06
N ASN A 142 20.18 -21.93 14.30
CA ASN A 142 19.84 -22.86 13.22
C ASN A 142 18.58 -22.44 12.47
N PHE A 143 17.54 -22.00 13.19
CA PHE A 143 16.32 -21.47 12.58
C PHE A 143 16.61 -20.26 11.69
N GLU A 144 17.37 -19.28 12.19
CA GLU A 144 17.79 -18.12 11.39
C GLU A 144 18.50 -18.57 10.12
N LYS A 145 19.48 -19.46 10.23
CA LYS A 145 20.22 -19.96 9.07
C LYS A 145 19.29 -20.62 8.04
N ASP A 146 18.47 -21.57 8.48
CA ASP A 146 17.56 -22.33 7.60
C ASP A 146 16.50 -21.42 6.96
N PHE A 147 16.08 -20.36 7.64
CA PHE A 147 15.12 -19.39 7.15
C PHE A 147 15.73 -18.40 6.16
N LEU A 148 16.95 -17.91 6.44
CA LEU A 148 17.70 -17.04 5.52
C LEU A 148 18.02 -17.78 4.21
N GLU A 149 18.37 -19.06 4.26
CA GLU A 149 18.55 -19.89 3.06
C GLU A 149 17.25 -19.98 2.21
N GLN A 150 16.08 -20.06 2.84
CA GLN A 150 14.79 -20.02 2.14
C GLN A 150 14.50 -18.66 1.52
N ILE A 151 14.79 -17.57 2.22
CA ILE A 151 14.67 -16.21 1.70
C ILE A 151 15.57 -16.03 0.47
N ASP A 152 16.82 -16.48 0.53
CA ASP A 152 17.75 -16.35 -0.59
C ASP A 152 17.30 -17.17 -1.80
N SER A 153 16.78 -18.39 -1.59
CA SER A 153 16.15 -19.16 -2.66
C SER A 153 14.98 -18.40 -3.29
N ALA A 154 14.10 -17.82 -2.48
CA ALA A 154 12.94 -17.07 -2.97
C ALA A 154 13.34 -15.77 -3.72
N LYS A 155 14.37 -15.06 -3.25
CA LYS A 155 14.95 -13.90 -3.96
C LYS A 155 15.51 -14.30 -5.32
N ASN A 156 16.22 -15.43 -5.39
CA ASN A 156 16.74 -15.96 -6.65
C ASN A 156 15.61 -16.32 -7.63
N ASP A 157 14.50 -16.87 -7.15
CA ASP A 157 13.32 -17.12 -7.98
C ASP A 157 12.73 -15.82 -8.56
N VAL A 158 12.69 -14.74 -7.77
CA VAL A 158 12.26 -13.41 -8.26
C VAL A 158 13.23 -12.87 -9.31
N LEU A 159 14.54 -12.95 -9.06
CA LEU A 159 15.57 -12.48 -10.01
C LEU A 159 15.63 -13.33 -11.28
N SER A 160 15.20 -14.59 -11.24
CA SER A 160 15.16 -15.46 -12.42
C SER A 160 14.28 -14.88 -13.55
N VAL A 161 13.30 -14.06 -13.19
CA VAL A 161 12.40 -13.35 -14.12
C VAL A 161 13.16 -12.35 -14.99
N GLU A 162 14.29 -11.80 -14.55
CA GLU A 162 15.12 -10.92 -15.40
C GLU A 162 15.70 -11.64 -16.61
N ASN A 163 15.97 -12.94 -16.48
CA ASN A 163 16.54 -13.77 -17.54
C ASN A 163 15.46 -14.47 -18.36
N ASN A 164 14.31 -14.76 -17.76
CA ASN A 164 13.18 -15.43 -18.40
C ASN A 164 11.86 -14.86 -17.87
N ASP A 165 11.45 -13.73 -18.45
CA ASP A 165 10.28 -12.96 -18.04
C ASP A 165 8.99 -13.66 -18.48
N ASP A 166 8.45 -14.50 -17.60
CA ASP A 166 7.23 -15.27 -17.83
C ASP A 166 5.98 -14.39 -17.98
N ILE A 167 5.97 -13.22 -17.33
CA ILE A 167 4.87 -12.27 -17.40
C ILE A 167 4.89 -11.56 -18.75
N LEU A 168 6.04 -11.07 -19.21
CA LEU A 168 6.17 -10.49 -20.55
C LEU A 168 5.77 -11.50 -21.63
N GLN A 169 6.24 -12.75 -21.53
CA GLN A 169 5.87 -13.81 -22.47
C GLN A 169 4.36 -14.08 -22.47
N ALA A 170 3.72 -14.09 -21.29
CA ALA A 170 2.28 -14.25 -21.19
C ALA A 170 1.53 -13.06 -21.82
N ILE A 171 2.00 -11.82 -21.60
CA ILE A 171 1.41 -10.63 -22.21
C ILE A 171 1.53 -10.71 -23.74
N GLU A 172 2.71 -11.02 -24.27
CA GLU A 172 2.95 -11.18 -25.71
C GLU A 172 2.09 -12.29 -26.33
N LYS A 173 1.82 -13.37 -25.58
CA LYS A 173 1.00 -14.50 -26.06
C LYS A 173 -0.49 -14.19 -26.07
N TYR A 174 -1.02 -13.58 -25.00
CA TYR A 174 -2.47 -13.50 -24.78
C TYR A 174 -3.08 -12.13 -25.04
N PHE A 175 -2.30 -11.05 -24.98
CA PHE A 175 -2.81 -9.69 -25.08
C PHE A 175 -2.54 -9.11 -26.47
N LYS A 176 -3.56 -8.46 -27.04
CA LYS A 176 -3.41 -7.65 -28.25
C LYS A 176 -3.15 -6.20 -27.86
N THR A 177 -2.21 -5.54 -28.53
CA THR A 177 -1.95 -4.11 -28.31
C THR A 177 -2.69 -3.25 -29.33
N GLY A 178 -3.29 -2.16 -28.87
CA GLY A 178 -3.87 -1.13 -29.73
C GLY A 178 -2.83 -0.35 -30.54
N PRO A 179 -3.28 0.44 -31.53
CA PRO A 179 -2.39 1.35 -32.25
C PRO A 179 -1.94 2.50 -31.34
N GLU A 180 -0.71 2.97 -31.55
CA GLU A 180 -0.23 4.21 -30.96
C GLU A 180 -0.96 5.42 -31.52
N PHE A 181 -1.25 6.40 -30.65
CA PHE A 181 -1.70 7.70 -31.10
C PHE A 181 -0.52 8.52 -31.60
N THR A 182 -0.75 9.21 -32.72
CA THR A 182 0.19 10.19 -33.24
C THR A 182 0.40 11.32 -32.24
N PHE A 183 1.53 12.01 -32.34
CA PHE A 183 1.84 13.13 -31.48
C PHE A 183 0.77 14.25 -31.54
N ASP A 184 0.19 14.48 -32.72
CA ASP A 184 -0.88 15.47 -32.90
C ASP A 184 -2.17 15.06 -32.17
N GLN A 185 -2.54 13.78 -32.20
CA GLN A 185 -3.66 13.25 -31.42
C GLN A 185 -3.40 13.43 -29.91
N ILE A 186 -2.19 13.10 -29.44
CA ILE A 186 -1.80 13.32 -28.04
C ILE A 186 -1.93 14.81 -27.69
N LEU A 187 -1.47 15.72 -28.54
CA LEU A 187 -1.58 17.15 -28.31
C LEU A 187 -3.05 17.61 -28.21
N GLN A 188 -3.95 17.06 -29.03
CA GLN A 188 -5.39 17.33 -28.93
C GLN A 188 -5.95 16.84 -27.59
N ILE A 189 -5.58 15.62 -27.17
CA ILE A 189 -5.98 15.06 -25.87
C ILE A 189 -5.47 15.94 -24.73
N THR A 190 -4.25 16.46 -24.79
CA THR A 190 -3.75 17.36 -23.73
C THR A 190 -4.51 18.68 -23.65
N ARG A 191 -5.07 19.18 -24.77
CA ARG A 191 -5.91 20.39 -24.76
C ARG A 191 -7.25 20.14 -24.09
N GLU A 192 -7.88 19.02 -24.41
CA GLU A 192 -9.10 18.56 -23.73
C GLU A 192 -8.82 18.31 -22.24
N GLY A 193 -7.71 17.62 -21.94
CA GLY A 193 -7.31 17.27 -20.58
C GLY A 193 -7.11 18.47 -19.68
N LYS A 194 -6.60 19.61 -20.19
CA LYS A 194 -6.52 20.85 -19.40
C LYS A 194 -7.89 21.29 -18.88
N HIS A 195 -8.90 21.28 -19.75
CA HIS A 195 -10.26 21.63 -19.36
C HIS A 195 -10.84 20.59 -18.40
N ARG A 196 -10.65 19.29 -18.69
CA ARG A 196 -11.10 18.22 -17.78
C ARG A 196 -10.53 18.38 -16.38
N TYR A 197 -9.22 18.59 -16.28
CA TYR A 197 -8.53 18.62 -15.00
C TYR A 197 -8.83 19.88 -14.21
N GLU A 198 -9.06 21.02 -14.87
CA GLU A 198 -9.55 22.25 -14.23
C GLU A 198 -10.86 22.01 -13.45
N TYR A 199 -11.74 21.18 -14.00
CA TYR A 199 -13.05 20.85 -13.41
C TYR A 199 -13.10 19.45 -12.76
N LYS A 200 -11.95 18.82 -12.53
CA LYS A 200 -11.84 17.46 -11.93
C LYS A 200 -12.73 16.41 -12.64
N ILE A 201 -12.79 16.49 -13.97
CA ILE A 201 -13.45 15.51 -14.82
C ILE A 201 -12.47 14.36 -15.09
N PRO A 202 -12.85 13.10 -14.83
CA PRO A 202 -11.95 11.96 -14.95
C PRO A 202 -11.66 11.54 -16.42
N PRO A 203 -10.65 10.67 -16.64
CA PRO A 203 -9.62 10.25 -15.69
C PRO A 203 -8.32 11.08 -15.83
N GLY A 204 -7.46 11.02 -14.83
CA GLY A 204 -6.10 11.54 -14.75
C GLY A 204 -5.95 12.89 -14.03
N TYR A 205 -7.02 13.47 -13.45
CA TYR A 205 -6.90 14.82 -12.86
C TYR A 205 -6.06 14.82 -11.57
N GLY A 206 -6.01 13.71 -10.83
CA GLY A 206 -5.19 13.61 -9.61
C GLY A 206 -3.70 13.86 -9.87
N ASP A 207 -3.19 13.37 -11.00
CA ASP A 207 -1.78 13.54 -11.40
C ASP A 207 -1.42 15.01 -11.70
N PHE A 208 -2.39 15.82 -12.14
CA PHE A 208 -2.19 17.26 -12.37
C PHE A 208 -1.93 18.01 -11.06
N TYR A 209 -2.62 17.66 -9.98
CA TYR A 209 -2.49 18.32 -8.69
C TYR A 209 -1.29 17.84 -7.87
N LYS A 210 -0.87 16.58 -8.04
CA LYS A 210 0.30 16.01 -7.34
C LYS A 210 1.65 16.59 -7.80
N LYS A 211 1.71 17.21 -8.99
CA LYS A 211 2.93 17.84 -9.57
C LYS A 211 4.16 16.94 -9.72
N GLU A 212 4.01 15.62 -9.60
CA GLU A 212 5.09 14.65 -9.75
C GLU A 212 5.44 14.40 -11.23
N LYS A 213 4.41 14.43 -12.09
CA LYS A 213 4.53 14.16 -13.53
C LYS A 213 4.76 15.45 -14.33
N LYS A 214 5.49 15.34 -15.46
CA LYS A 214 5.81 16.48 -16.34
C LYS A 214 5.36 16.24 -17.78
N GLY A 215 4.86 17.30 -18.43
CA GLY A 215 4.49 17.28 -19.85
C GLY A 215 3.36 16.29 -20.14
N ILE A 216 3.54 15.45 -21.16
CA ILE A 216 2.53 14.47 -21.62
C ILE A 216 2.20 13.43 -20.54
N GLN A 217 3.13 13.14 -19.62
CA GLN A 217 2.92 12.14 -18.56
C GLN A 217 1.74 12.48 -17.65
N ILE A 218 1.40 13.77 -17.51
CA ILE A 218 0.25 14.25 -16.73
C ILE A 218 -1.07 13.76 -17.34
N PHE A 219 -1.09 13.47 -18.64
CA PHE A 219 -2.27 13.03 -19.38
C PHE A 219 -2.26 11.52 -19.68
N GLY A 220 -1.40 10.73 -19.02
CA GLY A 220 -1.27 9.29 -19.30
C GLY A 220 -2.59 8.55 -19.19
N ASP A 221 -3.28 8.70 -18.06
CA ASP A 221 -4.57 8.06 -17.79
C ASP A 221 -5.64 8.50 -18.81
N LEU A 222 -5.65 9.77 -19.20
CA LEU A 222 -6.55 10.28 -20.22
C LEU A 222 -6.22 9.73 -21.62
N ILE A 223 -4.94 9.53 -21.96
CA ILE A 223 -4.53 8.92 -23.22
C ILE A 223 -5.00 7.46 -23.27
N ILE A 224 -4.79 6.71 -22.19
CA ILE A 224 -5.29 5.33 -22.01
C ILE A 224 -6.80 5.30 -22.24
N TRP A 225 -7.55 6.19 -21.58
CA TRP A 225 -8.99 6.28 -21.71
C TRP A 225 -9.46 6.55 -23.15
N LYS A 226 -8.82 7.49 -23.84
CA LYS A 226 -9.16 7.79 -25.24
C LYS A 226 -8.83 6.63 -26.19
N GLN A 227 -7.76 5.87 -25.93
CA GLN A 227 -7.48 4.64 -26.68
C GLN A 227 -8.54 3.56 -26.43
N ILE A 228 -9.03 3.41 -25.20
CA ILE A 228 -10.14 2.50 -24.87
C ILE A 228 -11.41 2.89 -25.63
N ILE A 229 -11.76 4.18 -25.67
CA ILE A 229 -12.94 4.67 -26.41
C ILE A 229 -12.83 4.38 -27.90
N GLU A 230 -11.69 4.66 -28.54
CA GLU A 230 -11.51 4.41 -29.97
C GLU A 230 -11.59 2.91 -30.29
N TYR A 231 -10.99 2.05 -29.46
CA TYR A 231 -11.11 0.61 -29.62
C TYR A 231 -12.55 0.11 -29.43
N SER A 232 -13.28 0.70 -28.47
CA SER A 232 -14.68 0.35 -28.20
C SER A 232 -15.60 0.69 -29.37
N LYS A 233 -15.35 1.80 -30.07
CA LYS A 233 -16.08 2.16 -31.30
C LYS A 233 -15.89 1.13 -32.41
N GLU A 234 -14.69 0.54 -32.51
CA GLU A 234 -14.39 -0.46 -33.54
C GLU A 234 -15.01 -1.82 -33.21
N LYS A 235 -14.91 -2.28 -31.95
CA LYS A 235 -15.36 -3.63 -31.56
C LYS A 235 -16.82 -3.72 -31.17
N ASN A 236 -17.38 -2.65 -30.60
CA ASN A 236 -18.75 -2.62 -30.08
C ASN A 236 -19.04 -3.78 -29.10
N LEU A 237 -18.08 -4.05 -28.20
CA LEU A 237 -18.18 -5.05 -27.14
C LEU A 237 -18.04 -4.36 -25.78
N PRO A 238 -18.66 -4.90 -24.72
CA PRO A 238 -18.48 -4.38 -23.37
C PRO A 238 -17.01 -4.39 -22.95
N ILE A 239 -16.64 -3.48 -22.04
CA ILE A 239 -15.28 -3.37 -21.53
C ILE A 239 -15.27 -3.59 -20.02
N ILE A 240 -14.34 -4.41 -19.55
CA ILE A 240 -13.93 -4.46 -18.15
C ILE A 240 -12.50 -3.93 -18.08
N PHE A 241 -12.29 -2.84 -17.37
CA PHE A 241 -10.97 -2.27 -17.13
C PHE A 241 -10.44 -2.74 -15.77
N ILE A 242 -9.21 -3.27 -15.74
CA ILE A 242 -8.57 -3.80 -14.55
C ILE A 242 -7.46 -2.83 -14.15
N THR A 243 -7.62 -2.16 -13.03
CA THR A 243 -6.62 -1.23 -12.49
C THR A 243 -6.43 -1.44 -11.00
N ASN A 244 -5.18 -1.36 -10.55
CA ASN A 244 -4.82 -1.40 -9.14
C ASN A 244 -4.60 0.02 -8.57
N ASP A 245 -4.62 1.04 -9.43
CA ASP A 245 -4.45 2.44 -9.08
C ASP A 245 -5.80 3.12 -8.79
N ILE A 246 -6.43 2.68 -7.70
CA ILE A 246 -7.78 3.13 -7.31
C ILE A 246 -7.79 4.26 -6.28
N SER A 247 -6.64 4.62 -5.70
CA SER A 247 -6.55 5.57 -4.57
C SER A 247 -6.31 7.03 -4.97
N LYS A 248 -6.19 7.33 -6.27
CA LYS A 248 -6.05 8.70 -6.76
C LYS A 248 -7.40 9.39 -6.83
N ASP A 249 -7.82 10.03 -5.73
CA ASP A 249 -8.87 11.06 -5.73
C ASP A 249 -10.22 10.66 -6.39
N ASP A 250 -10.64 9.39 -6.28
CA ASP A 250 -11.84 8.83 -6.95
C ASP A 250 -11.85 9.02 -8.48
N ASP A 251 -10.67 9.02 -9.11
CA ASP A 251 -10.49 9.36 -10.52
C ASP A 251 -11.10 8.33 -11.49
N TRP A 252 -11.06 7.05 -11.15
CA TRP A 252 -11.65 5.99 -12.00
C TRP A 252 -12.98 5.47 -11.47
N CYS A 253 -13.15 5.42 -10.15
CA CYS A 253 -14.28 4.78 -9.50
C CYS A 253 -14.57 5.38 -8.12
N TYR A 254 -15.81 5.22 -7.67
CA TYR A 254 -16.16 5.42 -6.27
C TYR A 254 -15.75 4.21 -5.44
N LEU A 255 -15.17 4.49 -4.28
CA LEU A 255 -14.78 3.49 -3.31
C LEU A 255 -15.68 3.52 -2.08
N ASP A 256 -15.87 2.36 -1.44
CA ASP A 256 -16.45 2.28 -0.11
C ASP A 256 -15.41 2.62 0.97
N ASN A 257 -15.86 2.66 2.23
CA ASN A 257 -14.98 2.92 3.38
C ASN A 257 -13.83 1.91 3.50
N ASN A 258 -13.98 0.71 2.92
CA ASN A 258 -12.95 -0.34 2.89
C ASN A 258 -12.10 -0.31 1.61
N LYS A 259 -12.14 0.79 0.85
CA LYS A 259 -11.44 0.97 -0.44
C LYS A 259 -11.80 -0.08 -1.49
N LYS A 260 -13.01 -0.65 -1.43
CA LYS A 260 -13.55 -1.52 -2.48
C LYS A 260 -14.31 -0.72 -3.51
N ILE A 261 -14.21 -1.13 -4.77
CA ILE A 261 -14.91 -0.47 -5.89
C ILE A 261 -16.42 -0.65 -5.73
N ILE A 262 -17.14 0.46 -5.60
CA ILE A 262 -18.60 0.50 -5.64
C ILE A 262 -19.07 0.53 -7.09
N SER A 263 -18.58 1.51 -7.87
CA SER A 263 -18.88 1.67 -9.28
C SER A 263 -17.84 2.55 -9.97
N PRO A 264 -17.66 2.43 -11.29
CA PRO A 264 -16.94 3.43 -12.06
C PRO A 264 -17.60 4.80 -11.93
N ARG A 265 -16.84 5.87 -12.19
CA ARG A 265 -17.35 7.23 -12.27
C ARG A 265 -18.42 7.35 -13.36
N GLU A 266 -19.53 8.03 -13.08
CA GLU A 266 -20.64 8.16 -14.02
C GLU A 266 -20.23 8.87 -15.31
N GLU A 267 -19.26 9.80 -15.23
CA GLU A 267 -18.73 10.50 -16.39
C GLU A 267 -18.07 9.54 -17.37
N LEU A 268 -17.35 8.53 -16.87
CA LEU A 268 -16.68 7.51 -17.68
C LEU A 268 -17.70 6.56 -18.32
N ILE A 269 -18.67 6.08 -17.53
CA ILE A 269 -19.76 5.23 -18.03
C ILE A 269 -20.54 5.96 -19.12
N LYS A 270 -20.87 7.23 -18.89
CA LYS A 270 -21.63 8.04 -19.84
C LYS A 270 -20.82 8.33 -21.10
N GLU A 271 -19.55 8.72 -20.98
CA GLU A 271 -18.73 9.07 -22.13
C GLU A 271 -18.56 7.90 -23.10
N ILE A 272 -18.24 6.71 -22.59
CA ILE A 272 -18.04 5.54 -23.44
C ILE A 272 -19.36 5.01 -24.01
N TYR A 273 -20.46 5.12 -23.25
CA TYR A 273 -21.80 4.78 -23.73
C TYR A 273 -22.25 5.73 -24.86
N ASP A 274 -22.08 7.04 -24.70
CA ASP A 274 -22.43 8.02 -25.75
C ASP A 274 -21.52 7.87 -26.99
N ALA A 275 -20.24 7.52 -26.80
CA ALA A 275 -19.27 7.42 -27.88
C ALA A 275 -19.36 6.11 -28.68
N ALA A 276 -19.68 4.99 -28.03
CA ALA A 276 -19.61 3.65 -28.63
C ALA A 276 -20.80 2.75 -28.32
N ASN A 277 -21.76 3.18 -27.48
CA ASN A 277 -22.91 2.38 -27.03
C ASN A 277 -22.50 1.03 -26.40
N VAL A 278 -21.40 1.05 -25.64
CA VAL A 278 -20.88 -0.12 -24.93
C VAL A 278 -21.01 0.05 -23.42
N GLU A 279 -21.15 -1.08 -22.73
CA GLU A 279 -21.08 -1.11 -21.27
C GLU A 279 -19.63 -1.08 -20.79
N PHE A 280 -19.40 -0.42 -19.65
CA PHE A 280 -18.09 -0.27 -19.05
C PHE A 280 -18.13 -0.56 -17.57
N TRP A 281 -17.18 -1.35 -17.08
CA TRP A 281 -16.98 -1.62 -15.67
C TRP A 281 -15.50 -1.66 -15.29
N ILE A 282 -15.22 -1.56 -13.99
CA ILE A 282 -13.85 -1.57 -13.46
C ILE A 282 -13.73 -2.63 -12.36
N TYR A 283 -12.60 -3.33 -12.34
CA TYR A 283 -12.20 -4.19 -11.25
C TYR A 283 -10.77 -3.87 -10.79
N THR A 284 -10.46 -4.19 -9.54
CA THR A 284 -9.07 -4.40 -9.14
C THR A 284 -8.58 -5.76 -9.64
N GLN A 285 -7.27 -5.98 -9.65
CA GLN A 285 -6.72 -7.30 -9.97
C GLN A 285 -7.21 -8.39 -8.99
N PRO A 286 -7.22 -8.20 -7.66
CA PRO A 286 -7.81 -9.18 -6.74
C PRO A 286 -9.29 -9.48 -7.03
N ASP A 287 -10.10 -8.46 -7.32
CA ASP A 287 -11.51 -8.65 -7.69
C ASP A 287 -11.63 -9.46 -8.99
N PHE A 288 -10.81 -9.14 -9.99
CA PHE A 288 -10.76 -9.90 -11.23
C PHE A 288 -10.43 -11.38 -11.00
N LEU A 289 -9.44 -11.70 -10.16
CA LEU A 289 -9.09 -13.08 -9.83
C LEU A 289 -10.21 -13.80 -9.06
N TYR A 290 -10.84 -13.13 -8.10
CA TYR A 290 -11.99 -13.66 -7.36
C TYR A 290 -13.17 -13.98 -8.31
N LYS A 291 -13.47 -13.05 -9.22
CA LYS A 291 -14.55 -13.21 -10.21
C LYS A 291 -14.18 -14.26 -11.27
N ALA A 292 -12.91 -14.41 -11.62
CA ALA A 292 -12.44 -15.49 -12.49
C ALA A 292 -12.69 -16.87 -11.86
N ASN A 293 -12.46 -17.05 -10.55
CA ASN A 293 -12.84 -18.29 -9.86
C ASN A 293 -14.36 -18.55 -9.98
N LYS A 294 -15.18 -17.50 -9.81
CA LYS A 294 -16.66 -17.60 -9.91
C LYS A 294 -17.13 -17.96 -11.33
N TYR A 295 -16.66 -17.23 -12.34
CA TYR A 295 -17.22 -17.29 -13.71
C TYR A 295 -16.47 -18.23 -14.64
N LEU A 296 -15.17 -18.45 -14.42
CA LEU A 296 -14.33 -19.32 -15.24
C LEU A 296 -14.02 -20.66 -14.56
N GLN A 297 -14.50 -20.87 -13.33
CA GLN A 297 -14.22 -22.08 -12.53
C GLN A 297 -12.71 -22.31 -12.38
N SER A 298 -11.98 -21.25 -12.09
CA SER A 298 -10.55 -21.31 -11.78
C SER A 298 -10.33 -21.72 -10.32
N THR A 299 -9.13 -22.19 -10.01
CA THR A 299 -8.69 -22.77 -8.74
C THR A 299 -7.55 -21.96 -8.12
N ILE A 300 -7.62 -20.65 -8.31
CA ILE A 300 -6.69 -19.69 -7.71
C ILE A 300 -6.99 -19.64 -6.22
N GLU A 301 -5.96 -19.87 -5.39
CA GLU A 301 -6.12 -19.96 -3.95
C GLU A 301 -6.56 -18.62 -3.36
N GLU A 302 -7.56 -18.64 -2.47
CA GLU A 302 -8.08 -17.45 -1.80
C GLU A 302 -6.98 -16.69 -1.06
N VAL A 303 -6.02 -17.40 -0.46
CA VAL A 303 -4.85 -16.81 0.21
C VAL A 303 -4.01 -15.96 -0.76
N SER A 304 -3.84 -16.41 -2.01
CA SER A 304 -3.12 -15.61 -3.02
C SER A 304 -3.88 -14.33 -3.37
N ILE A 305 -5.21 -14.40 -3.45
CA ILE A 305 -6.07 -13.25 -3.74
C ILE A 305 -6.06 -12.27 -2.56
N GLN A 306 -6.14 -12.77 -1.33
CA GLN A 306 -6.06 -11.97 -0.10
C GLN A 306 -4.70 -11.29 0.04
N ASN A 307 -3.60 -11.97 -0.29
CA ASN A 307 -2.28 -11.36 -0.31
C ASN A 307 -2.18 -10.25 -1.35
N ALA A 308 -2.71 -10.45 -2.55
CA ALA A 308 -2.76 -9.38 -3.55
C ALA A 308 -3.60 -8.19 -3.07
N LEU A 309 -4.71 -8.44 -2.38
CA LEU A 309 -5.56 -7.40 -1.79
C LEU A 309 -4.83 -6.62 -0.68
N SER A 310 -4.16 -7.30 0.24
CA SER A 310 -3.42 -6.67 1.33
C SER A 310 -2.27 -5.79 0.82
N MET A 311 -1.69 -6.15 -0.33
CA MET A 311 -0.69 -5.33 -1.00
C MET A 311 -1.28 -4.03 -1.57
N LEU A 312 -2.49 -4.07 -2.13
CA LEU A 312 -3.17 -2.87 -2.59
C LEU A 312 -3.50 -1.93 -1.43
N THR A 313 -4.01 -2.47 -0.33
CA THR A 313 -4.33 -1.66 0.86
C THR A 313 -3.07 -1.04 1.48
N GLN A 314 -1.99 -1.81 1.65
CA GLN A 314 -0.71 -1.29 2.18
C GLN A 314 -0.11 -0.17 1.32
N ARG A 315 -0.26 -0.24 -0.01
CA ARG A 315 0.20 0.82 -0.91
C ARG A 315 -0.68 2.06 -0.88
N ASN A 316 -1.97 1.88 -0.61
CA ASN A 316 -2.96 2.96 -0.52
C ASN A 316 -2.95 3.65 0.86
N MET A 317 -2.49 2.97 1.92
CA MET A 317 -2.27 3.53 3.26
C MET A 317 -1.02 4.44 3.36
N LYS A 318 -0.56 5.00 2.24
CA LYS A 318 0.67 5.82 2.16
C LYS A 318 0.55 7.26 2.64
N GLN A 319 -0.43 7.59 3.47
CA GLN A 319 -0.38 8.79 4.30
C GLN A 319 -0.11 8.33 5.72
N HIS A 320 1.16 8.31 6.12
CA HIS A 320 1.57 8.23 7.52
C HIS A 320 1.93 9.63 8.03
N PHE A 321 1.22 10.66 7.58
CA PHE A 321 1.53 12.04 7.92
C PHE A 321 0.30 12.94 7.93
N LEU A 322 0.34 13.94 8.79
CA LEU A 322 -0.57 15.08 8.86
C LEU A 322 0.14 16.30 8.28
N ARG A 323 -0.47 16.99 7.32
CA ARG A 323 0.02 18.27 6.79
C ARG A 323 -0.89 19.40 7.25
N TYR A 324 -0.25 20.47 7.72
CA TYR A 324 -0.95 21.67 8.13
C TYR A 324 -0.21 22.93 7.65
N ARG A 325 -0.95 24.02 7.50
CA ARG A 325 -0.38 25.35 7.28
C ARG A 325 -0.28 26.07 8.61
N CYS A 326 0.92 26.46 9.02
CA CYS A 326 1.11 27.22 10.26
C CYS A 326 0.47 28.61 10.15
N LEU A 327 -0.35 29.00 11.14
CA LEU A 327 -1.03 30.30 11.12
C LEU A 327 -0.10 31.49 11.33
N GLN A 328 1.08 31.28 11.94
CA GLN A 328 2.03 32.35 12.21
C GLN A 328 2.98 32.63 11.04
N CYS A 329 3.57 31.59 10.43
CA CYS A 329 4.57 31.76 9.36
C CYS A 329 4.07 31.32 7.98
N ASN A 330 2.84 30.81 7.88
CA ASN A 330 2.19 30.37 6.64
C ASN A 330 2.92 29.25 5.87
N ARG A 331 3.92 28.60 6.50
CA ARG A 331 4.62 27.44 5.96
C ARG A 331 3.75 26.19 6.09
N ILE A 332 3.85 25.30 5.11
CA ILE A 332 3.25 23.98 5.16
C ILE A 332 4.23 23.06 5.87
N ASN A 333 3.80 22.48 6.98
CA ASN A 333 4.58 21.54 7.76
C ASN A 333 3.96 20.15 7.67
N THR A 334 4.77 19.12 7.88
CA THR A 334 4.37 17.72 7.83
C THR A 334 4.77 17.08 9.15
N VAL A 335 3.80 16.49 9.85
CA VAL A 335 3.99 15.70 11.07
C VAL A 335 3.73 14.25 10.72
N TYR A 336 4.68 13.36 10.97
CA TYR A 336 4.50 11.94 10.69
C TYR A 336 3.66 11.29 11.79
N LYS A 337 2.82 10.29 11.45
CA LYS A 337 2.00 9.50 12.40
C LYS A 337 2.86 8.99 13.55
N ASN A 338 4.04 8.51 13.19
CA ASN A 338 5.16 8.09 14.02
C ASN A 338 5.64 9.08 15.09
N ASN A 339 5.23 10.35 15.02
CA ASN A 339 5.56 11.36 16.03
C ASN A 339 4.37 11.66 16.96
N LEU A 340 3.27 10.92 16.83
CA LEU A 340 2.02 11.08 17.56
C LEU A 340 1.77 9.78 18.33
N ASP A 341 1.53 9.88 19.63
CA ASP A 341 1.28 8.72 20.49
C ASP A 341 -0.16 8.20 20.26
N LEU A 342 -1.09 9.10 19.98
CA LEU A 342 -2.51 8.83 19.71
C LEU A 342 -3.16 7.98 20.81
N ASP A 343 -2.83 8.25 22.07
CA ASP A 343 -3.48 7.64 23.23
C ASP A 343 -4.91 8.19 23.37
N PHE A 344 -5.89 7.42 22.89
CA PHE A 344 -7.31 7.80 22.91
C PHE A 344 -7.95 7.58 24.29
N GLU A 345 -8.54 8.64 24.84
CA GLU A 345 -9.29 8.61 26.09
C GLU A 345 -10.80 8.78 25.82
N CYS A 346 -11.65 8.02 26.52
CA CYS A 346 -13.11 8.23 26.45
C CYS A 346 -13.48 9.51 27.20
N VAL A 347 -13.97 10.52 26.47
CA VAL A 347 -14.29 11.86 27.01
C VAL A 347 -15.79 12.09 27.21
N ALA A 348 -16.65 11.37 26.49
CA ALA A 348 -18.10 11.45 26.64
C ALA A 348 -18.79 10.13 26.31
N SER A 349 -19.96 9.90 26.91
CA SER A 349 -20.79 8.73 26.65
C SER A 349 -22.27 9.10 26.82
N ASP A 350 -23.08 8.86 25.78
CA ASP A 350 -24.51 9.18 25.77
C ASP A 350 -25.36 7.97 25.34
N ASP A 351 -26.43 7.67 26.08
CA ASP A 351 -27.31 6.54 25.76
C ASP A 351 -28.29 6.86 24.63
N ARG A 352 -28.29 6.01 23.59
CA ARG A 352 -29.19 6.09 22.43
C ARG A 352 -29.92 4.75 22.21
N ASN A 353 -30.85 4.73 21.25
CA ASN A 353 -31.75 3.58 21.01
C ASN A 353 -31.03 2.24 20.75
N MET A 354 -29.79 2.25 20.24
CA MET A 354 -29.02 1.04 19.90
C MET A 354 -27.83 0.78 20.84
N GLY A 355 -27.72 1.51 21.97
CA GLY A 355 -26.60 1.42 22.91
C GLY A 355 -26.01 2.79 23.24
N SER A 356 -24.92 2.82 24.01
CA SER A 356 -24.19 4.05 24.32
C SER A 356 -23.35 4.48 23.10
N GLU A 357 -23.38 5.77 22.79
CA GLU A 357 -22.44 6.42 21.87
C GLU A 357 -21.26 6.94 22.70
N ASN A 358 -20.07 6.40 22.48
CA ASN A 358 -18.85 6.83 23.18
C ASN A 358 -18.04 7.76 22.28
N GLN A 359 -17.51 8.83 22.85
CA GLN A 359 -16.59 9.75 22.20
C GLN A 359 -15.20 9.56 22.80
N TYR A 360 -14.21 9.36 21.94
CA TYR A 360 -12.81 9.23 22.30
C TYR A 360 -12.01 10.38 21.72
N GLU A 361 -11.08 10.94 22.50
CA GLU A 361 -10.16 11.99 22.05
C GLU A 361 -8.72 11.60 22.32
N ALA A 362 -7.83 11.85 21.36
CA ALA A 362 -6.38 11.89 21.55
C ALA A 362 -5.87 13.31 21.25
N ARG A 363 -5.02 13.85 22.12
CA ARG A 363 -4.50 15.22 22.00
C ARG A 363 -2.99 15.19 21.83
N GLU A 364 -2.52 15.85 20.78
CA GLU A 364 -1.12 15.88 20.40
C GLU A 364 -0.63 17.32 20.26
N TYR A 365 0.60 17.57 20.71
CA TYR A 365 1.20 18.89 20.70
C TYR A 365 2.53 18.86 19.94
N PHE A 366 2.70 19.77 18.99
CA PHE A 366 3.93 19.88 18.21
C PHE A 366 4.23 21.34 17.82
N GLU A 367 5.50 21.64 17.61
CA GLU A 367 5.98 22.99 17.35
C GLU A 367 6.39 23.15 15.87
N CYS A 368 6.00 24.26 15.26
CA CYS A 368 6.51 24.67 13.95
C CYS A 368 7.89 25.33 14.12
N ASP A 369 8.80 25.17 13.15
CA ASP A 369 10.13 25.82 13.08
C ASP A 369 10.16 27.34 13.32
N CYS A 370 9.01 28.03 13.28
CA CYS A 370 8.92 29.45 13.62
C CYS A 370 8.66 29.72 15.11
N GLY A 371 8.62 28.70 15.96
CA GLY A 371 8.27 28.81 17.38
C GLY A 371 6.77 28.78 17.67
N ASN A 372 5.93 28.37 16.72
CA ASN A 372 4.48 28.35 16.90
C ASN A 372 4.02 26.96 17.35
N GLU A 373 3.44 26.89 18.54
CA GLU A 373 2.82 25.68 19.08
C GLU A 373 1.52 25.36 18.33
N VAL A 374 1.32 24.08 18.04
CA VAL A 374 0.17 23.54 17.33
C VAL A 374 -0.38 22.37 18.13
N GLU A 375 -1.69 22.41 18.39
CA GLU A 375 -2.43 21.34 19.06
C GLU A 375 -3.31 20.65 18.02
N ALA A 376 -3.21 19.33 17.93
CA ALA A 376 -4.09 18.48 17.14
C ALA A 376 -4.98 17.66 18.07
N ILE A 377 -6.29 17.73 17.88
CA ILE A 377 -7.27 16.93 18.60
C ILE A 377 -7.88 15.95 17.61
N PHE A 378 -7.64 14.66 17.83
CA PHE A 378 -8.22 13.56 17.07
C PHE A 378 -9.43 13.05 17.83
N THR A 379 -10.60 13.04 17.22
CA THR A 379 -11.84 12.59 17.86
C THR A 379 -12.44 11.42 17.09
N VAL A 380 -12.84 10.37 17.81
CA VAL A 380 -13.53 9.19 17.27
C VAL A 380 -14.83 8.98 18.03
N TRP A 381 -15.93 8.76 17.31
CA TRP A 381 -17.23 8.40 17.90
C TRP A 381 -17.55 6.94 17.57
N GLU A 382 -18.01 6.21 18.58
CA GLU A 382 -18.37 4.79 18.52
C GLU A 382 -19.87 4.64 18.79
N TYR A 383 -20.64 4.16 17.81
CA TYR A 383 -22.08 3.87 17.99
C TYR A 383 -22.62 2.87 16.95
N PRO A 384 -23.22 1.74 17.37
CA PRO A 384 -23.26 1.21 18.75
C PRO A 384 -21.86 0.76 19.21
N ILE A 385 -21.73 0.41 20.49
CA ILE A 385 -20.48 -0.08 21.09
C ILE A 385 -19.80 -1.14 20.19
N GLY A 386 -18.54 -0.92 19.84
CA GLY A 386 -17.69 -1.71 18.96
C GLY A 386 -17.74 -1.32 17.49
N MET A 387 -18.48 -0.27 17.09
CA MET A 387 -18.56 0.19 15.70
C MET A 387 -18.24 1.67 15.55
N HIS A 388 -17.30 1.98 14.66
CA HIS A 388 -17.00 3.34 14.22
C HIS A 388 -18.25 4.03 13.66
N ASN A 389 -18.51 5.26 14.10
CA ASN A 389 -19.59 6.11 13.60
C ASN A 389 -19.04 7.31 12.80
N TYR A 390 -18.20 8.13 13.42
CA TYR A 390 -17.62 9.33 12.82
C TYR A 390 -16.24 9.61 13.43
N ASP A 391 -15.41 10.36 12.71
CA ASP A 391 -14.11 10.81 13.17
C ASP A 391 -13.82 12.23 12.67
N SER A 392 -13.01 12.99 13.40
CA SER A 392 -12.58 14.33 13.00
C SER A 392 -11.22 14.71 13.58
N ILE A 393 -10.54 15.64 12.92
CA ILE A 393 -9.31 16.25 13.40
C ILE A 393 -9.52 17.76 13.50
N GLU A 394 -9.31 18.32 14.68
CA GLU A 394 -9.23 19.76 14.89
C GLU A 394 -7.77 20.18 15.10
N LEU A 395 -7.37 21.29 14.47
CA LEU A 395 -6.04 21.87 14.63
C LEU A 395 -6.14 23.30 15.16
N TYR A 396 -5.41 23.58 16.23
CA TYR A 396 -5.23 24.91 16.80
C TYR A 396 -3.80 25.38 16.55
N GLY A 397 -3.62 26.60 16.04
CA GLY A 397 -2.31 27.10 15.62
C GLY A 397 -1.93 26.73 14.17
N GLY A 398 -2.79 25.99 13.45
CA GLY A 398 -2.59 25.63 12.04
C GLY A 398 -3.89 25.30 11.30
N ASP A 399 -3.90 25.44 9.97
CA ASP A 399 -5.00 24.95 9.12
C ASP A 399 -4.69 23.53 8.61
N LEU A 400 -5.58 22.56 8.85
CA LEU A 400 -5.44 21.19 8.32
C LEU A 400 -5.49 21.20 6.78
N ILE A 401 -4.55 20.52 6.13
CA ILE A 401 -4.53 20.33 4.66
C ILE A 401 -4.81 18.87 4.31
N ASP A 402 -4.15 17.95 5.00
CA ASP A 402 -4.14 16.51 4.70
C ASP A 402 -3.85 15.73 5.97
N SER A 403 -4.38 14.51 6.13
CA SER A 403 -4.18 13.67 7.31
C SER A 403 -4.11 12.20 6.96
N PHE A 404 -3.77 11.38 7.95
CA PHE A 404 -3.77 9.93 7.86
C PHE A 404 -5.04 9.35 8.48
N ASP A 405 -5.35 8.10 8.16
CA ASP A 405 -6.43 7.35 8.81
C ASP A 405 -5.96 6.90 10.21
N PHE A 406 -6.52 7.52 11.25
CA PHE A 406 -6.24 7.19 12.65
C PHE A 406 -7.27 6.25 13.26
N THR A 407 -8.42 6.06 12.59
CA THR A 407 -9.49 5.17 13.03
C THR A 407 -9.05 3.71 12.98
N VAL A 408 -8.23 3.33 12.00
CA VAL A 408 -7.59 2.00 11.96
C VAL A 408 -6.81 1.73 13.25
N ASN A 409 -6.04 2.71 13.74
CA ASN A 409 -5.20 2.55 14.94
C ASN A 409 -6.00 2.47 16.23
N PHE A 410 -7.18 3.10 16.29
CA PHE A 410 -8.07 2.99 17.44
C PHE A 410 -8.63 1.56 17.62
N PHE A 411 -8.90 0.86 16.51
CA PHE A 411 -9.46 -0.50 16.54
C PHE A 411 -8.41 -1.62 16.31
N SER A 412 -7.15 -1.29 16.02
CA SER A 412 -6.07 -2.27 15.84
C SER A 412 -4.98 -2.10 16.89
N GLU A 413 -4.66 -3.18 17.61
CA GLU A 413 -3.47 -3.26 18.47
C GLU A 413 -2.19 -3.30 17.59
N GLU A 414 -1.58 -2.14 17.29
CA GLU A 414 -0.21 -2.09 16.72
C GLU A 414 0.82 -2.09 17.87
N GLU A 415 1.76 -3.05 17.86
CA GLU A 415 2.87 -3.15 18.81
C GLU A 415 3.93 -2.05 18.53
N ARG A 416 4.27 -1.25 19.55
CA ARG A 416 5.32 -0.22 19.50
C ARG A 416 6.71 -0.88 19.41
N GLU A 417 7.42 -0.72 18.29
CA GLU A 417 8.79 -1.27 18.09
C GLU A 417 9.85 -0.20 18.43
N GLU A 418 10.61 -0.41 19.50
CA GLU A 418 11.77 0.42 19.89
C GLU A 418 13.05 -0.03 19.15
N VAL A 419 13.87 0.94 18.75
CA VAL A 419 15.15 0.75 18.04
C VAL A 419 16.25 1.58 18.70
N GLU A 420 17.45 1.00 18.75
CA GLU A 420 18.60 1.62 19.40
C GLU A 420 19.30 2.62 18.46
N CYS A 421 19.66 3.79 18.99
CA CYS A 421 20.42 4.79 18.27
C CYS A 421 21.85 4.35 18.01
N ASP A 422 22.25 4.25 16.75
CA ASP A 422 23.58 3.80 16.32
C ASP A 422 24.72 4.78 16.68
N ILE A 423 24.40 5.99 17.16
CA ILE A 423 25.39 6.96 17.64
C ILE A 423 25.53 6.96 19.18
N CYS A 424 24.43 6.87 19.93
CA CYS A 424 24.47 6.97 21.41
C CYS A 424 24.01 5.73 22.17
N GLY A 425 23.57 4.68 21.48
CA GLY A 425 23.11 3.42 22.10
C GLY A 425 21.86 3.57 22.96
N SER A 426 21.06 4.62 22.75
CA SER A 426 19.82 4.83 23.49
C SER A 426 18.64 4.36 22.67
N GLU A 427 17.73 3.62 23.29
CA GLU A 427 16.50 3.12 22.65
C GLU A 427 15.51 4.26 22.49
N PHE A 428 15.01 4.40 21.26
CA PHE A 428 13.94 5.31 20.90
C PHE A 428 12.91 4.53 20.10
N GLU A 429 11.66 4.97 20.13
CA GLU A 429 10.66 4.44 19.21
C GLU A 429 11.20 4.62 17.77
N LYS A 430 11.17 3.55 16.96
CA LYS A 430 11.77 3.49 15.61
C LYS A 430 11.34 4.62 14.71
N ASP A 431 10.15 5.07 14.98
CA ASP A 431 9.33 6.02 14.29
C ASP A 431 9.82 7.47 14.53
N ARG A 432 10.55 7.71 15.64
CA ARG A 432 11.28 8.94 15.98
C ARG A 432 12.75 8.96 15.52
N MET A 433 13.22 7.92 14.83
CA MET A 433 14.63 7.77 14.45
C MET A 433 14.89 8.14 12.97
N ILE A 434 16.01 8.79 12.68
CA ILE A 434 16.45 9.13 11.32
C ILE A 434 17.35 8.01 10.80
N PHE A 435 16.95 7.31 9.74
CA PHE A 435 17.79 6.29 9.11
C PHE A 435 18.68 6.88 8.03
N ILE A 436 19.99 6.63 8.10
CA ILE A 436 20.97 6.98 7.06
C ILE A 436 21.70 5.74 6.62
N GLU A 437 21.72 5.47 5.31
CA GLU A 437 22.30 4.26 4.72
C GLU A 437 23.75 3.97 5.17
N GLU A 438 24.53 5.00 5.50
CA GLU A 438 25.93 4.87 5.92
C GLU A 438 26.13 4.72 7.44
N ILE A 439 25.12 5.05 8.27
CA ILE A 439 25.27 5.19 9.74
C ILE A 439 24.25 4.36 10.55
N GLY A 440 23.05 4.12 10.02
CA GLY A 440 21.96 3.43 10.73
C GLY A 440 20.90 4.37 11.30
N TYR A 441 20.19 3.95 12.34
CA TYR A 441 19.14 4.72 13.00
C TYR A 441 19.74 5.72 13.99
N ILE A 442 19.49 7.00 13.76
CA ILE A 442 20.09 8.10 14.50
C ILE A 442 19.00 8.83 15.27
N CYS A 443 19.21 8.98 16.58
CA CYS A 443 18.23 9.67 17.41
C CYS A 443 18.23 11.17 17.09
N PRO A 444 17.10 11.86 17.33
CA PRO A 444 16.93 13.27 16.99
C PRO A 444 17.88 14.21 17.78
N PHE A 445 18.71 13.68 18.67
CA PHE A 445 19.70 14.42 19.44
C PHE A 445 21.08 14.53 18.76
N HIS A 446 21.26 13.99 17.55
CA HIS A 446 22.50 14.14 16.77
C HIS A 446 22.29 14.93 15.48
N GLU A 447 23.03 16.02 15.31
CA GLU A 447 23.06 16.81 14.07
C GLU A 447 24.04 16.22 13.06
N ILE A 448 23.65 16.18 11.79
CA ILE A 448 24.47 15.65 10.70
C ILE A 448 24.76 16.79 9.74
N ASN A 449 26.01 17.22 9.71
CA ASN A 449 26.46 18.30 8.84
C ASN A 449 26.80 17.73 7.44
N PRO A 450 26.06 18.07 6.37
CA PRO A 450 26.17 17.37 5.07
C PRO A 450 27.43 17.68 4.24
N GLU A 451 28.35 18.53 4.70
CA GLU A 451 29.42 19.08 3.84
C GLU A 451 30.82 18.44 3.95
N ASN A 452 31.08 17.47 4.82
CA ASN A 452 32.42 16.83 4.85
C ASN A 452 32.51 15.60 3.94
N LYS A 453 32.48 15.83 2.63
CA LYS A 453 33.07 14.92 1.64
C LYS A 453 34.57 15.20 1.51
N HIS A 454 35.36 14.18 1.83
CA HIS A 454 36.80 14.05 1.59
C HIS A 454 37.75 15.01 2.33
N HIS A 455 38.45 14.46 3.32
CA HIS A 455 39.90 14.57 3.34
C HIS A 455 40.52 13.28 3.90
N ASN A 456 41.30 12.60 3.04
CA ASN A 456 42.37 11.72 3.48
C ASN A 456 43.35 12.53 4.32
N ASP A 457 43.66 12.06 5.53
CA ASP A 457 45.00 11.63 5.95
C ASP A 457 44.91 10.78 7.23
#